data_AF-A0A7X7NKD3-F1
#
_entry.id   AF-A0A7X7NKD3-F1
#
_cell.length_a   1.000
_cell.length_b   1.000
_cell.length_c   1.000
_cell.angle_alpha   90.00
_cell.angle_beta   90.00
_cell.angle_gamma   90.00
#
_symmetry.space_group_name_H-M   'P 1'
#
loop_
_entity.id
_entity.type
_entity.pdbx_description
1 polymer ?
#
loop_
_entity_poly.entity_id
_entity_poly.type
_entity_poly.pdbx_seq_one_letter_code
_entity_poly.pdbx_strand_id
1 'polypeptide(L)'
;MAWAPPRKAVVGALVVLVPVLVVTALAAWWLGLAAAVWVVLGVAAGANVAIASVPPPTRAVALVVLALAGPLGLLTADRPWIAAAVIALTGLVQAPLNQVSRGVAALAPMLVAFGFTAGFPQEPWVALAGTAMGVLTVGVTARALGITKEPEPVGQVDAVVHGLGMAVGAVVALLVADSLDADHAYWMVLVLAVVLQPRGHLTRELARDRLVGTLVGVVIAAAIVLLVPGALAWVLALPCLLLLLAWTLAGDVRRSVIWGVPMIVLTSSSDLVSRADVAAERLLLTGAGVVLALLLAWACDRAVARFAPSFPGGGGTMAG
;
A
#
# COMPACT_ATOMS: atom_id res chain seq x y z
N MET A 1 -14.78 -16.32 -17.62
CA MET A 1 -14.32 -15.71 -16.35
C MET A 1 -15.28 -14.59 -15.98
N ALA A 2 -15.88 -14.61 -14.79
CA ALA A 2 -16.81 -13.56 -14.36
C ALA A 2 -16.06 -12.25 -14.10
N TRP A 3 -16.52 -11.16 -14.74
CA TRP A 3 -15.97 -9.79 -14.57
C TRP A 3 -16.59 -9.05 -13.38
N ALA A 4 -17.68 -9.60 -12.82
CA ALA A 4 -18.32 -9.07 -11.61
C ALA A 4 -17.67 -9.67 -10.35
N PRO A 5 -17.41 -8.84 -9.31
CA PRO A 5 -16.93 -9.32 -8.02
C PRO A 5 -17.98 -10.23 -7.34
N PRO A 6 -17.54 -11.20 -6.51
CA PRO A 6 -18.47 -12.04 -5.76
C PRO A 6 -19.39 -11.20 -4.88
N ARG A 7 -20.67 -11.59 -4.75
CA ARG A 7 -21.66 -10.86 -3.95
C ARG A 7 -21.18 -10.58 -2.52
N LYS A 8 -20.52 -11.55 -1.87
CA LYS A 8 -19.95 -11.40 -0.53
C LYS A 8 -18.90 -10.28 -0.46
N ALA A 9 -18.07 -10.15 -1.48
CA ALA A 9 -17.03 -9.12 -1.56
C ALA A 9 -17.63 -7.72 -1.78
N VAL A 10 -18.69 -7.61 -2.59
CA VAL A 10 -19.42 -6.34 -2.79
C VAL A 10 -20.10 -5.88 -1.50
N VAL A 11 -20.79 -6.79 -0.80
CA VAL A 11 -21.44 -6.47 0.47
C VAL A 11 -20.39 -6.07 1.51
N GLY A 12 -19.28 -6.81 1.62
CA GLY A 12 -18.17 -6.45 2.50
C GLY A 12 -17.59 -5.08 2.16
N ALA A 13 -17.42 -4.77 0.88
CA ALA A 13 -16.92 -3.47 0.43
C ALA A 13 -17.86 -2.32 0.81
N LEU A 14 -19.17 -2.50 0.68
CA LEU A 14 -20.16 -1.50 1.12
C LEU A 14 -20.11 -1.26 2.64
N VAL A 15 -19.98 -2.33 3.42
CA VAL A 15 -19.90 -2.23 4.89
C VAL A 15 -18.61 -1.56 5.35
N VAL A 16 -17.50 -1.73 4.63
CA VAL A 16 -16.24 -1.01 4.91
C VAL A 16 -16.32 0.44 4.42
N LEU A 17 -16.90 0.68 3.24
CA LEU A 17 -16.91 1.98 2.58
C LEU A 17 -17.69 3.03 3.38
N VAL A 18 -18.87 2.70 3.92
CA VAL A 18 -19.70 3.68 4.63
C VAL A 18 -19.00 4.27 5.86
N PRO A 19 -18.47 3.49 6.81
CA PRO A 19 -17.72 4.02 7.95
C PRO A 19 -16.47 4.80 7.52
N VAL A 20 -15.75 4.34 6.49
CA VAL A 20 -14.58 5.05 5.96
C VAL A 20 -14.98 6.44 5.44
N LEU A 21 -16.04 6.54 4.64
CA LEU A 21 -16.52 7.83 4.13
C LEU A 21 -17.00 8.75 5.26
N VAL A 22 -17.73 8.23 6.25
CA VAL A 22 -18.20 9.01 7.40
C VAL A 22 -17.02 9.55 8.22
N VAL A 23 -16.05 8.70 8.58
CA VAL A 23 -14.88 9.12 9.36
C VAL A 23 -14.01 10.09 8.57
N THR A 24 -13.84 9.87 7.26
CA THR A 24 -13.09 10.79 6.38
C THR A 24 -13.77 12.15 6.30
N ALA A 25 -15.10 12.20 6.15
CA ALA A 25 -15.86 13.45 6.10
C ALA A 25 -15.84 14.20 7.43
N LEU A 26 -15.95 13.48 8.56
CA LEU A 26 -15.82 14.06 9.89
C LEU A 26 -14.40 14.61 10.12
N ALA A 27 -13.37 13.85 9.77
CA ALA A 27 -11.99 14.34 9.86
C ALA A 27 -11.78 15.61 9.01
N ALA A 28 -12.31 15.63 7.78
CA ALA A 28 -12.27 16.80 6.92
C ALA A 28 -12.94 18.02 7.56
N TRP A 29 -14.12 17.82 8.17
CA TRP A 29 -14.91 18.88 8.78
C TRP A 29 -14.24 19.48 10.03
N TRP A 30 -13.66 18.63 10.89
CA TRP A 30 -13.12 19.04 12.19
C TRP A 30 -11.65 19.44 12.14
N LEU A 31 -10.85 18.74 11.33
CA LEU A 31 -9.38 18.84 11.30
C LEU A 31 -8.84 19.31 9.95
N GLY A 32 -9.71 19.55 8.96
CA GLY A 32 -9.35 20.00 7.62
C GLY A 32 -9.08 18.87 6.63
N LEU A 33 -8.97 19.22 5.35
CA LEU A 33 -8.78 18.27 4.23
C LEU A 33 -7.53 17.40 4.38
N ALA A 34 -6.46 17.94 4.98
CA ALA A 34 -5.25 17.19 5.30
C ALA A 34 -5.56 15.93 6.13
N ALA A 35 -6.40 16.04 7.16
CA ALA A 35 -6.79 14.92 7.99
C ALA A 35 -7.53 13.83 7.21
N ALA A 36 -8.38 14.23 6.26
CA ALA A 36 -9.11 13.30 5.39
C ALA A 36 -8.16 12.43 4.56
N VAL A 37 -7.10 13.01 4.00
CA VAL A 37 -6.06 12.28 3.26
C VAL A 37 -5.39 11.24 4.18
N TRP A 38 -5.01 11.64 5.39
CA TRP A 38 -4.41 10.73 6.36
C TRP A 38 -5.35 9.61 6.83
N VAL A 39 -6.67 9.86 6.93
CA VAL A 39 -7.65 8.79 7.18
C VAL A 39 -7.61 7.76 6.06
N VAL A 40 -7.65 8.19 4.80
CA VAL A 40 -7.62 7.28 3.65
C VAL A 40 -6.32 6.47 3.61
N LEU A 41 -5.17 7.11 3.85
CA LEU A 41 -3.88 6.44 3.93
C LEU A 41 -3.81 5.45 5.11
N GLY A 42 -4.37 5.83 6.26
CA GLY A 42 -4.50 4.97 7.43
C GLY A 42 -5.38 3.74 7.19
N VAL A 43 -6.49 3.88 6.45
CA VAL A 43 -7.32 2.74 6.02
C VAL A 43 -6.52 1.79 5.14
N ALA A 44 -5.81 2.31 4.14
CA ALA A 44 -5.00 1.51 3.24
C ALA A 44 -3.89 0.76 3.97
N ALA A 45 -3.16 1.45 4.86
CA ALA A 45 -2.06 0.88 5.63
C ALA A 45 -2.52 -0.09 6.73
N GLY A 46 -3.67 0.19 7.33
CA GLY A 46 -4.28 -0.62 8.39
C GLY A 46 -4.95 -1.91 7.91
N ALA A 47 -5.25 -2.03 6.61
CA ALA A 47 -6.03 -3.15 6.08
C ALA A 47 -5.43 -4.53 6.39
N ASN A 48 -4.12 -4.72 6.20
CA ASN A 48 -3.47 -6.00 6.47
C ASN A 48 -3.46 -6.36 7.97
N VAL A 49 -3.16 -5.39 8.85
CA VAL A 49 -3.14 -5.64 10.31
C VAL A 49 -4.55 -5.83 10.87
N ALA A 50 -5.57 -5.25 10.23
CA ALA A 50 -6.97 -5.40 10.61
C ALA A 50 -7.48 -6.83 10.41
N ILE A 51 -7.10 -7.48 9.30
CA ILE A 51 -7.52 -8.84 8.98
C ILE A 51 -6.57 -9.92 9.51
N ALA A 52 -5.31 -9.58 9.80
CA ALA A 52 -4.34 -10.57 10.26
C ALA A 52 -4.66 -11.08 11.68
N SER A 53 -4.63 -12.40 11.84
CA SER A 53 -4.85 -13.11 13.11
C SER A 53 -3.59 -13.11 13.98
N VAL A 54 -3.10 -11.92 14.36
CA VAL A 54 -1.86 -11.75 15.14
C VAL A 54 -2.12 -11.56 16.65
N PRO A 55 -1.14 -11.90 17.52
CA PRO A 55 -1.23 -11.64 18.95
C PRO A 55 -1.48 -10.15 19.27
N PRO A 56 -2.19 -9.83 20.36
CA PRO A 56 -2.43 -8.45 20.80
C PRO A 56 -1.18 -7.55 20.87
N PRO A 57 -0.02 -7.99 21.41
CA PRO A 57 1.16 -7.13 21.47
C PRO A 57 1.71 -6.79 20.08
N THR A 58 1.81 -7.77 19.18
CA THR A 58 2.25 -7.55 17.79
C THR A 58 1.30 -6.61 17.06
N ARG A 59 -0.01 -6.77 17.28
CA ARG A 59 -1.01 -5.86 16.73
C ARG A 59 -0.80 -4.44 17.24
N ALA A 60 -0.65 -4.25 18.55
CA ALA A 60 -0.43 -2.93 19.13
C ALA A 60 0.83 -2.25 18.55
N VAL A 61 1.94 -2.98 18.47
CA VAL A 61 3.19 -2.47 17.86
C VAL A 61 2.96 -2.06 16.40
N ALA A 62 2.33 -2.89 15.59
CA ALA A 62 2.05 -2.57 14.19
C ALA A 62 1.16 -1.33 14.03
N LEU A 63 0.13 -1.20 14.87
CA LEU A 63 -0.75 -0.03 14.87
C LEU A 63 0.01 1.25 15.25
N VAL A 64 0.89 1.19 16.25
CA VAL A 64 1.73 2.32 16.67
C VAL A 64 2.71 2.71 15.56
N VAL A 65 3.38 1.74 14.94
CA VAL A 65 4.30 1.97 13.81
C VAL A 65 3.57 2.67 12.66
N LEU A 66 2.39 2.19 12.29
CA LEU A 66 1.59 2.81 11.22
C LEU A 66 1.12 4.23 11.60
N ALA A 67 0.63 4.43 12.82
CA ALA A 67 0.13 5.73 13.25
C ALA A 67 1.23 6.81 13.35
N LEU A 68 2.44 6.43 13.77
CA LEU A 68 3.58 7.35 13.89
C LEU A 68 4.30 7.63 12.57
N ALA A 69 4.20 6.75 11.57
CA ALA A 69 4.95 6.85 10.33
C ALA A 69 4.72 8.19 9.59
N GLY A 70 3.46 8.59 9.40
CA GLY A 70 3.10 9.86 8.75
C GLY A 70 3.67 11.10 9.44
N PRO A 71 3.40 11.30 10.75
CA PRO A 71 3.97 12.39 11.54
C PRO A 71 5.50 12.47 11.48
N LEU A 72 6.19 11.32 11.54
CA LEU A 72 7.65 11.28 11.45
C LEU A 72 8.15 11.74 10.08
N GLY A 73 7.42 11.43 9.00
CA GLY A 73 7.69 11.97 7.67
C GLY A 73 7.61 13.51 7.65
N LEU A 74 6.54 14.07 8.21
CA LEU A 74 6.34 15.52 8.28
C LEU A 74 7.42 16.24 9.10
N LEU A 75 7.80 15.66 10.24
CA LEU A 75 8.85 16.20 11.12
C LEU A 75 10.25 16.16 10.50
N THR A 76 10.42 15.48 9.36
CA THR A 76 11.69 15.35 8.65
C THR A 76 11.68 15.99 7.27
N ALA A 77 10.62 16.74 6.92
CA ALA A 77 10.46 17.40 5.62
C ALA A 77 11.62 18.35 5.27
N ASP A 78 12.25 18.98 6.26
CA ASP A 78 13.42 19.86 6.10
C ASP A 78 14.77 19.11 6.10
N ARG A 79 14.77 17.79 6.32
CA ARG A 79 15.97 16.99 6.63
C ARG A 79 15.98 15.67 5.84
N PRO A 80 16.38 15.68 4.56
CA PRO A 80 16.25 14.51 3.67
C PRO A 80 17.00 13.28 4.20
N TRP A 81 18.17 13.48 4.82
CA TRP A 81 18.96 12.39 5.40
C TRP A 81 18.27 11.72 6.59
N ILE A 82 17.55 12.51 7.41
CA ILE A 82 16.79 11.97 8.54
C ILE A 82 15.54 11.25 8.02
N ALA A 83 14.85 11.83 7.03
CA ALA A 83 13.71 11.19 6.38
C ALA A 83 14.10 9.82 5.79
N ALA A 84 15.22 9.74 5.07
CA ALA A 84 15.76 8.49 4.53
C ALA A 84 16.06 7.47 5.64
N ALA A 85 16.64 7.90 6.76
CA ALA A 85 16.91 7.02 7.90
C ALA A 85 15.61 6.48 8.54
N VAL A 86 14.58 7.31 8.69
CA VAL A 86 13.27 6.90 9.23
C VAL A 86 12.55 5.96 8.25
N ILE A 87 12.59 6.23 6.95
CA ILE A 87 12.06 5.32 5.91
C ILE A 87 12.76 3.97 5.99
N ALA A 88 14.10 3.95 6.05
CA ALA A 88 14.86 2.71 6.18
C ALA A 88 14.48 1.96 7.47
N LEU A 89 14.38 2.66 8.61
CA LEU A 89 14.01 2.07 9.89
C LEU A 89 12.63 1.41 9.85
N THR A 90 11.63 2.06 9.26
CA THR A 90 10.29 1.47 9.11
C THR A 90 10.29 0.26 8.17
N GLY A 91 11.21 0.19 7.19
CA GLY A 91 11.46 -1.00 6.39
C GLY A 91 12.05 -2.15 7.22
N LEU A 92 13.03 -1.86 8.07
CA LEU A 92 13.67 -2.85 8.95
C LEU A 92 12.70 -3.41 10.00
N VAL A 93 11.80 -2.58 10.54
CA VAL A 93 10.78 -2.99 11.51
C VAL A 93 9.84 -4.07 10.95
N GLN A 94 9.75 -4.22 9.63
CA GLN A 94 8.97 -5.30 9.02
C GLN A 94 9.59 -6.69 9.29
N ALA A 95 10.90 -6.79 9.54
CA ALA A 95 11.55 -8.09 9.79
C ALA A 95 10.96 -8.85 11.01
N PRO A 96 10.89 -8.27 12.22
CA PRO A 96 10.23 -8.96 13.34
C PRO A 96 8.72 -9.13 13.16
N LEU A 97 8.03 -8.21 12.47
CA LEU A 97 6.58 -8.31 12.26
C LEU A 97 6.21 -9.43 11.28
N ASN A 98 6.98 -9.59 10.20
CA ASN A 98 6.77 -10.63 9.20
C ASN A 98 7.02 -12.04 9.74
N GLN A 99 7.79 -12.20 10.82
CA GLN A 99 7.94 -13.50 11.50
C GLN A 99 6.64 -13.97 12.17
N VAL A 100 5.71 -13.05 12.48
CA VAL A 100 4.39 -13.40 13.03
C VAL A 100 3.36 -13.55 11.92
N SER A 101 3.27 -12.56 11.04
CA SER A 101 2.41 -12.62 9.85
C SER A 101 2.90 -11.65 8.79
N ARG A 102 3.02 -12.15 7.55
CA ARG A 102 3.45 -11.37 6.40
C ARG A 102 2.57 -10.15 6.15
N GLY A 103 3.22 -9.01 5.85
CA GLY A 103 2.57 -7.80 5.36
C GLY A 103 1.96 -6.92 6.47
N VAL A 104 2.17 -7.28 7.73
CA VAL A 104 1.82 -6.44 8.88
C VAL A 104 2.70 -5.19 8.85
N ALA A 105 2.06 -4.02 8.82
CA ALA A 105 2.70 -2.70 8.68
C ALA A 105 3.56 -2.50 7.41
N ALA A 106 3.27 -3.24 6.32
CA ALA A 106 4.03 -3.15 5.07
C ALA A 106 4.10 -1.72 4.48
N LEU A 107 3.05 -0.91 4.66
CA LEU A 107 2.97 0.46 4.14
C LEU A 107 3.61 1.51 5.06
N ALA A 108 4.25 1.13 6.17
CA ALA A 108 4.90 2.11 7.05
C ALA A 108 5.95 3.00 6.34
N PRO A 109 6.87 2.46 5.50
CA PRO A 109 7.82 3.30 4.76
C PRO A 109 7.14 4.27 3.79
N MET A 110 6.03 3.84 3.18
CA MET A 110 5.22 4.69 2.30
C MET A 110 4.60 5.86 3.06
N LEU A 111 4.08 5.64 4.27
CA LEU A 111 3.50 6.72 5.07
C LEU A 111 4.53 7.77 5.49
N VAL A 112 5.76 7.34 5.83
CA VAL A 112 6.88 8.26 6.10
C VAL A 112 7.22 9.04 4.83
N ALA A 113 7.38 8.35 3.69
CA ALA A 113 7.69 8.99 2.42
C ALA A 113 6.60 9.99 2.00
N PHE A 114 5.33 9.64 2.16
CA PHE A 114 4.21 10.55 1.90
C PHE A 114 4.28 11.78 2.82
N GLY A 115 4.50 11.59 4.13
CA GLY A 115 4.66 12.72 5.06
C GLY A 115 5.81 13.65 4.68
N PHE A 116 6.93 13.09 4.22
CA PHE A 116 8.09 13.83 3.75
C PHE A 116 7.80 14.63 2.46
N THR A 117 7.07 14.04 1.51
CA THR A 117 6.79 14.66 0.20
C THR A 117 5.43 15.35 0.10
N ALA A 118 4.63 15.40 1.18
CA ALA A 118 3.23 15.81 1.12
C ALA A 118 3.04 17.22 0.53
N GLY A 119 3.97 18.14 0.75
CA GLY A 119 3.98 19.46 0.11
C GLY A 119 2.89 20.43 0.59
N PHE A 120 2.01 20.04 1.52
CA PHE A 120 1.01 20.92 2.13
C PHE A 120 1.29 21.17 3.63
N PRO A 121 1.21 22.43 4.11
CA PRO A 121 1.40 22.75 5.53
C PRO A 121 0.37 22.05 6.41
N GLN A 122 0.85 21.31 7.41
CA GLN A 122 0.00 20.59 8.34
C GLN A 122 0.77 20.25 9.62
N GLU A 123 0.05 20.25 10.73
CA GLU A 123 0.61 19.86 12.01
C GLU A 123 0.79 18.33 12.10
N PRO A 124 1.94 17.83 12.60
CA PRO A 124 2.20 16.38 12.71
C PRO A 124 1.12 15.61 13.49
N TRP A 125 0.47 16.24 14.47
CA TRP A 125 -0.61 15.58 15.22
C TRP A 125 -1.87 15.35 14.39
N VAL A 126 -2.12 16.13 13.33
CA VAL A 126 -3.24 15.93 12.40
C VAL A 126 -3.00 14.67 11.58
N ALA A 127 -1.76 14.44 11.15
CA ALA A 127 -1.37 13.20 10.49
C ALA A 127 -1.51 11.98 11.41
N LEU A 128 -1.13 12.13 12.68
CA LEU A 128 -1.28 11.09 13.69
C LEU A 128 -2.76 10.74 13.89
N ALA A 129 -3.60 11.74 14.13
CA ALA A 129 -5.02 11.58 14.36
C ALA A 129 -5.71 10.97 13.14
N GLY A 130 -5.46 11.51 11.94
CA GLY A 130 -6.00 10.99 10.68
C GLY A 130 -5.62 9.53 10.43
N THR A 131 -4.33 9.21 10.51
CA THR A 131 -3.85 7.84 10.29
C THR A 131 -4.44 6.87 11.32
N ALA A 132 -4.46 7.25 12.60
CA ALA A 132 -5.06 6.45 13.66
C ALA A 132 -6.55 6.21 13.44
N MET A 133 -7.32 7.25 13.09
CA MET A 133 -8.73 7.12 12.74
C MET A 133 -8.96 6.16 11.58
N GLY A 134 -8.15 6.25 10.51
CA GLY A 134 -8.25 5.34 9.37
C GLY A 134 -7.97 3.89 9.75
N VAL A 135 -6.86 3.65 10.44
CA VAL A 135 -6.45 2.32 10.90
C VAL A 135 -7.49 1.70 11.85
N LEU A 136 -8.04 2.49 12.78
CA LEU A 136 -9.08 2.04 13.70
C LEU A 136 -10.37 1.71 12.96
N THR A 137 -10.76 2.53 11.98
CA THR A 137 -11.98 2.32 11.20
C THR A 137 -11.92 1.01 10.43
N VAL A 138 -10.82 0.74 9.71
CA VAL A 138 -10.66 -0.55 9.01
C VAL A 138 -10.54 -1.72 9.99
N GLY A 139 -9.91 -1.51 11.15
CA GLY A 139 -9.81 -2.52 12.21
C GLY A 139 -11.14 -2.88 12.88
N VAL A 140 -12.04 -1.92 13.07
CA VAL A 140 -13.39 -2.14 13.62
C VAL A 140 -14.29 -2.80 12.58
N THR A 141 -14.27 -2.29 11.34
CA THR A 141 -15.11 -2.84 10.25
C THR A 141 -14.69 -4.27 9.87
N ALA A 142 -13.40 -4.57 9.80
CA ALA A 142 -12.92 -5.92 9.54
C ALA A 142 -13.38 -6.92 10.62
N ARG A 143 -13.32 -6.51 11.89
CA ARG A 143 -13.81 -7.33 13.01
C ARG A 143 -15.32 -7.53 12.98
N ALA A 144 -16.08 -6.47 12.70
CA ALA A 144 -17.54 -6.53 12.58
C ALA A 144 -17.98 -7.47 11.44
N LEU A 145 -17.20 -7.54 10.36
CA LEU A 145 -17.42 -8.46 9.24
C LEU A 145 -16.89 -9.87 9.47
N GLY A 146 -16.18 -10.12 10.58
CA GLY A 146 -15.52 -11.40 10.85
C GLY A 146 -14.47 -11.77 9.80
N ILE A 147 -13.88 -10.78 9.12
CA ILE A 147 -12.87 -11.01 8.09
C ILE A 147 -11.53 -11.24 8.79
N THR A 148 -11.07 -12.48 8.74
CA THR A 148 -9.77 -12.87 9.27
C THR A 148 -8.95 -13.58 8.19
N LYS A 149 -7.64 -13.37 8.25
CA LYS A 149 -6.64 -14.08 7.47
C LYS A 149 -5.81 -14.93 8.41
N GLU A 150 -5.55 -16.17 8.04
CA GLU A 150 -4.62 -17.03 8.76
C GLU A 150 -3.23 -16.39 8.80
N PRO A 151 -2.51 -16.49 9.93
CA PRO A 151 -1.14 -16.00 10.00
C PRO A 151 -0.28 -16.71 8.97
N GLU A 152 0.55 -15.95 8.25
CA GLU A 152 1.57 -16.49 7.35
C GLU A 152 2.95 -16.10 7.89
N PRO A 153 3.50 -16.82 8.89
CA PRO A 153 4.84 -16.59 9.40
C PRO A 153 5.89 -16.74 8.31
N VAL A 154 6.91 -15.89 8.38
CA VAL A 154 8.08 -15.93 7.51
C VAL A 154 9.29 -16.40 8.31
N GLY A 155 10.15 -17.22 7.71
CA GLY A 155 11.39 -17.67 8.35
C GLY A 155 12.27 -16.49 8.75
N GLN A 156 13.04 -16.62 9.83
CA GLN A 156 13.83 -15.52 10.39
C GLN A 156 14.79 -14.91 9.35
N VAL A 157 15.49 -15.76 8.58
CA VAL A 157 16.44 -15.31 7.55
C VAL A 157 15.71 -14.56 6.43
N ASP A 158 14.63 -15.13 5.89
CA ASP A 158 13.80 -14.50 4.86
C ASP A 158 13.25 -13.14 5.33
N ALA A 159 12.80 -13.06 6.58
CA ALA A 159 12.22 -11.85 7.16
C ALA A 159 13.27 -10.74 7.33
N VAL A 160 14.48 -11.07 7.80
CA VAL A 160 15.59 -10.12 7.95
C VAL A 160 16.10 -9.64 6.59
N VAL A 161 16.31 -10.56 5.64
CA VAL A 161 16.74 -10.21 4.28
C VAL A 161 15.71 -9.34 3.59
N HIS A 162 14.43 -9.68 3.69
CA HIS A 162 13.36 -8.87 3.15
C HIS A 162 13.28 -7.49 3.83
N GLY A 163 13.39 -7.41 5.16
CA GLY A 163 13.39 -6.15 5.89
C GLY A 163 14.54 -5.22 5.48
N LEU A 164 15.75 -5.78 5.29
CA LEU A 164 16.90 -5.05 4.74
C LEU A 164 16.66 -4.60 3.30
N GLY A 165 16.13 -5.48 2.45
CA GLY A 165 15.76 -5.16 1.07
C GLY A 165 14.71 -4.05 0.99
N MET A 166 13.73 -4.06 1.88
CA MET A 166 12.72 -3.02 2.00
C MET A 166 13.28 -1.70 2.52
N ALA A 167 14.17 -1.75 3.53
CA ALA A 167 14.83 -0.56 4.07
C ALA A 167 15.66 0.18 3.01
N VAL A 168 16.52 -0.55 2.30
CA VAL A 168 17.34 0.01 1.22
C VAL A 168 16.45 0.41 0.03
N GLY A 169 15.54 -0.47 -0.36
CA GLY A 169 14.68 -0.27 -1.50
C GLY A 169 13.76 0.93 -1.36
N ALA A 170 13.18 1.18 -0.19
CA ALA A 170 12.28 2.31 0.03
C ALA A 170 13.01 3.65 -0.08
N VAL A 171 14.25 3.74 0.40
CA VAL A 171 15.11 4.93 0.21
C VAL A 171 15.48 5.10 -1.26
N VAL A 172 15.91 4.02 -1.94
CA VAL A 172 16.24 4.06 -3.37
C VAL A 172 15.02 4.46 -4.20
N ALA A 173 13.83 3.94 -3.88
CA ALA A 173 12.59 4.27 -4.56
C ALA A 173 12.26 5.76 -4.43
N LEU A 174 12.42 6.34 -3.24
CA LEU A 174 12.20 7.77 -3.03
C LEU A 174 13.21 8.61 -3.84
N LEU A 175 14.50 8.27 -3.78
CA LEU A 175 15.55 8.99 -4.51
C LEU A 175 15.38 8.90 -6.04
N VAL A 176 15.01 7.73 -6.55
CA VAL A 176 14.74 7.56 -7.99
C VAL A 176 13.54 8.38 -8.40
N ALA A 177 12.45 8.34 -7.64
CA ALA A 177 11.25 9.10 -7.98
C ALA A 177 11.47 10.62 -7.89
N ASP A 178 12.25 11.09 -6.92
CA ASP A 178 12.69 12.48 -6.80
C ASP A 178 13.55 12.90 -8.01
N SER A 179 14.49 12.06 -8.45
CA SER A 179 15.31 12.32 -9.65
C SER A 179 14.53 12.32 -10.97
N LEU A 180 13.29 11.83 -10.97
CA LEU A 180 12.38 11.86 -12.11
C LEU A 180 11.46 13.10 -12.09
N ASP A 181 11.67 14.02 -11.14
CA ASP A 181 10.81 15.19 -10.88
C ASP A 181 9.32 14.79 -10.72
N ALA A 182 9.06 13.67 -10.04
CA ALA A 182 7.72 13.12 -9.89
C ALA A 182 6.96 13.77 -8.71
N ASP A 183 5.84 14.42 -9.01
CA ASP A 183 4.97 15.10 -8.04
C ASP A 183 4.51 14.20 -6.87
N HIS A 184 4.38 12.89 -7.12
CA HIS A 184 3.93 11.90 -6.15
C HIS A 184 4.99 10.82 -5.93
N ALA A 185 6.23 11.24 -5.69
CA ALA A 185 7.38 10.35 -5.50
C ALA A 185 7.17 9.21 -4.48
N TYR A 186 6.40 9.45 -3.42
CA TYR A 186 5.99 8.44 -2.42
C TYR A 186 5.30 7.21 -3.04
N TRP A 187 4.71 7.35 -4.23
CA TRP A 187 4.01 6.26 -4.90
C TRP A 187 4.95 5.14 -5.36
N MET A 188 6.20 5.45 -5.71
CA MET A 188 7.18 4.41 -6.03
C MET A 188 7.47 3.56 -4.79
N VAL A 189 7.52 4.19 -3.61
CA VAL A 189 7.64 3.50 -2.31
C VAL A 189 6.41 2.64 -2.03
N LEU A 190 5.20 3.14 -2.34
CA LEU A 190 3.96 2.34 -2.27
C LEU A 190 4.04 1.08 -3.13
N VAL A 191 4.40 1.24 -4.41
CA VAL A 191 4.51 0.12 -5.35
C VAL A 191 5.51 -0.91 -4.84
N LEU A 192 6.68 -0.46 -4.39
CA LEU A 192 7.68 -1.34 -3.81
C LEU A 192 7.15 -2.09 -2.57
N ALA A 193 6.51 -1.38 -1.63
CA ALA A 193 5.98 -1.96 -0.39
C ALA A 193 4.88 -3.01 -0.63
N VAL A 194 4.08 -2.84 -1.69
CA VAL A 194 3.06 -3.84 -2.06
C VAL A 194 3.65 -5.01 -2.83
N VAL A 195 4.56 -4.73 -3.78
CA VAL A 195 5.05 -5.74 -4.74
C VAL A 195 6.14 -6.61 -4.12
N LEU A 196 7.12 -6.02 -3.42
CA LEU A 196 8.19 -6.79 -2.81
C LEU A 196 7.63 -7.65 -1.69
N GLN A 197 7.74 -8.97 -1.84
CA GLN A 197 7.33 -9.94 -0.83
C GLN A 197 8.54 -10.77 -0.38
N PRO A 198 8.52 -11.32 0.85
CA PRO A 198 9.59 -12.19 1.34
C PRO A 198 9.82 -13.46 0.51
N ARG A 199 8.87 -13.81 -0.37
CA ARG A 199 9.00 -14.94 -1.31
C ARG A 199 9.06 -14.42 -2.75
N GLY A 200 10.15 -14.71 -3.46
CA GLY A 200 10.39 -14.20 -4.81
C GLY A 200 9.30 -14.51 -5.84
N HIS A 201 8.66 -15.68 -5.78
CA HIS A 201 7.55 -16.03 -6.68
C HIS A 201 6.34 -15.11 -6.51
N LEU A 202 5.96 -14.78 -5.27
CA LEU A 202 4.87 -13.84 -4.99
C LEU A 202 5.18 -12.44 -5.51
N THR A 203 6.44 -12.01 -5.42
CA THR A 203 6.87 -10.72 -5.99
C THR A 203 6.64 -10.68 -7.49
N ARG A 204 6.94 -11.76 -8.23
CA ARG A 204 6.73 -11.82 -9.68
C ARG A 204 5.24 -11.79 -10.06
N GLU A 205 4.40 -12.50 -9.31
CA GLU A 205 2.95 -12.50 -9.50
C GLU A 205 2.37 -11.09 -9.26
N LEU A 206 2.70 -10.47 -8.13
CA LEU A 206 2.24 -9.13 -7.77
C LEU A 206 2.78 -8.06 -8.72
N ALA A 207 4.02 -8.19 -9.19
CA ALA A 207 4.61 -7.32 -10.19
C ALA A 207 3.79 -7.35 -11.49
N ARG A 208 3.47 -8.54 -11.98
CA ARG A 208 2.63 -8.72 -13.18
C ARG A 208 1.23 -8.13 -12.96
N ASP A 209 0.61 -8.44 -11.84
CA ASP A 209 -0.75 -7.97 -11.53
C ASP A 209 -0.81 -6.46 -11.39
N ARG A 210 0.21 -5.83 -10.78
CA ARG A 210 0.33 -4.37 -10.67
C ARG A 210 0.57 -3.72 -12.02
N LEU A 211 1.49 -4.23 -12.84
CA LEU A 211 1.74 -3.67 -14.17
C LEU A 211 0.50 -3.76 -15.07
N VAL A 212 -0.08 -4.96 -15.20
CA VAL A 212 -1.26 -5.17 -16.04
C VAL A 212 -2.45 -4.36 -15.51
N GLY A 213 -2.65 -4.36 -14.20
CA GLY A 213 -3.73 -3.60 -13.58
C GLY A 213 -3.59 -2.10 -13.80
N THR A 214 -2.38 -1.56 -13.66
CA THR A 214 -2.13 -0.13 -13.86
C THR A 214 -2.28 0.26 -15.32
N LEU A 215 -1.77 -0.54 -16.27
CA LEU A 215 -1.93 -0.29 -17.71
C LEU A 215 -3.40 -0.25 -18.12
N VAL A 216 -4.17 -1.27 -17.75
CA VAL A 216 -5.61 -1.33 -18.05
C VAL A 216 -6.37 -0.22 -17.33
N GLY A 217 -6.01 0.07 -16.08
CA GLY A 217 -6.61 1.15 -15.31
C GLY A 217 -6.38 2.53 -15.92
N VAL A 218 -5.18 2.82 -16.43
CA VAL A 218 -4.90 4.08 -17.14
C VAL A 218 -5.73 4.19 -18.42
N VAL A 219 -5.87 3.10 -19.18
CA VAL A 219 -6.72 3.09 -20.38
C VAL A 219 -8.18 3.38 -20.03
N ILE A 220 -8.70 2.77 -18.96
CA ILE A 220 -10.07 3.04 -18.48
C ILE A 220 -10.21 4.50 -18.03
N ALA A 221 -9.24 5.01 -17.26
CA ALA A 221 -9.25 6.39 -16.79
C ALA A 221 -9.27 7.37 -17.96
N ALA A 222 -8.40 7.17 -18.96
CA ALA A 222 -8.34 7.98 -20.18
C ALA A 222 -9.67 7.93 -20.94
N ALA A 223 -10.27 6.75 -21.11
CA ALA A 223 -11.57 6.60 -21.75
C ALA A 223 -12.67 7.38 -21.01
N ILE A 224 -12.75 7.28 -19.68
CA ILE A 224 -13.74 8.04 -18.89
C ILE A 224 -13.51 9.54 -19.06
N VAL A 225 -12.27 9.99 -18.92
CA VAL A 225 -11.92 11.41 -18.98
C VAL A 225 -12.21 12.03 -20.35
N LEU A 226 -12.05 11.29 -21.44
CA LEU A 226 -12.34 11.76 -22.81
C LEU A 226 -13.83 11.72 -23.17
N LEU A 227 -14.59 10.79 -22.61
CA LEU A 227 -15.99 10.55 -22.98
C LEU A 227 -17.01 11.23 -22.04
N VAL A 228 -16.58 11.62 -20.83
CA VAL A 228 -17.49 12.06 -19.77
C VAL A 228 -17.14 13.49 -19.31
N PRO A 229 -18.12 14.41 -19.20
CA PRO A 229 -17.89 15.75 -18.68
C PRO A 229 -17.26 15.75 -17.28
N GLY A 230 -16.40 16.74 -16.99
CA GLY A 230 -15.54 16.77 -15.79
C GLY A 230 -16.26 16.55 -14.46
N ALA A 231 -17.45 17.13 -14.27
CA ALA A 231 -18.25 16.94 -13.05
C ALA A 231 -18.78 15.51 -12.89
N LEU A 232 -19.21 14.87 -13.99
CA LEU A 232 -19.70 13.49 -13.97
C LEU A 232 -18.53 12.50 -13.83
N ALA A 233 -17.36 12.83 -14.35
CA ALA A 233 -16.14 12.04 -14.19
C ALA A 233 -15.73 11.89 -12.70
N TRP A 234 -15.90 12.93 -11.89
CA TRP A 234 -15.69 12.86 -10.43
C TRP A 234 -16.67 11.89 -9.74
N VAL A 235 -17.94 11.91 -10.14
CA VAL A 235 -18.97 11.00 -9.59
C VAL A 235 -18.61 9.54 -9.90
N LEU A 236 -18.00 9.26 -11.06
CA LEU A 236 -17.56 7.93 -11.45
C LEU A 236 -16.38 7.39 -10.62
N ALA A 237 -15.71 8.22 -9.82
CA ALA A 237 -14.70 7.74 -8.88
C ALA A 237 -15.28 6.86 -7.77
N LEU A 238 -16.53 7.11 -7.34
CA LEU A 238 -17.19 6.35 -6.28
C LEU A 238 -17.43 4.88 -6.64
N PRO A 239 -18.03 4.53 -7.80
CA PRO A 239 -18.12 3.13 -8.20
C PRO A 239 -16.74 2.49 -8.45
N CYS A 240 -15.74 3.25 -8.92
CA CYS A 240 -14.36 2.74 -9.02
C CYS A 240 -13.77 2.39 -7.65
N LEU A 241 -14.01 3.22 -6.63
CA LEU A 241 -13.62 2.96 -5.24
C LEU A 241 -14.30 1.71 -4.68
N LEU A 242 -15.61 1.56 -4.93
CA LEU A 242 -16.35 0.37 -4.51
C LEU A 242 -15.77 -0.92 -5.14
N LEU A 243 -15.45 -0.87 -6.44
CA LEU A 243 -14.87 -2.01 -7.17
C LEU A 243 -13.43 -2.30 -6.72
N LEU A 244 -12.62 -1.26 -6.47
CA LEU A 244 -11.30 -1.39 -5.86
C LEU A 244 -11.40 -2.17 -4.53
N LEU A 245 -12.30 -1.76 -3.63
CA LEU A 245 -12.49 -2.41 -2.33
C LEU A 245 -13.02 -3.84 -2.49
N ALA A 246 -14.02 -4.06 -3.35
CA ALA A 246 -14.59 -5.38 -3.57
C ALA A 246 -13.55 -6.38 -4.10
N TRP A 247 -12.72 -5.98 -5.06
CA TRP A 247 -11.65 -6.85 -5.57
C TRP A 247 -10.50 -7.05 -4.58
N THR A 248 -10.22 -6.05 -3.74
CA THR A 248 -9.27 -6.18 -2.63
C THR A 248 -9.74 -7.23 -1.63
N LEU A 249 -11.02 -7.20 -1.24
CA LEU A 249 -11.61 -8.21 -0.36
C LEU A 249 -11.73 -9.59 -1.02
N ALA A 250 -11.84 -9.64 -2.34
CA ALA A 250 -11.80 -10.89 -3.11
C ALA A 250 -10.37 -11.45 -3.31
N GLY A 251 -9.33 -10.71 -2.90
CA GLY A 251 -7.94 -11.12 -3.07
C GLY A 251 -7.39 -11.00 -4.50
N ASP A 252 -8.11 -10.35 -5.43
CA ASP A 252 -7.65 -10.17 -6.82
C ASP A 252 -6.95 -8.81 -6.95
N VAL A 253 -5.62 -8.83 -6.79
CA VAL A 253 -4.78 -7.62 -6.85
C VAL A 253 -4.85 -6.95 -8.21
N ARG A 254 -4.83 -7.72 -9.30
CA ARG A 254 -4.90 -7.13 -10.65
C ARG A 254 -6.19 -6.34 -10.83
N ARG A 255 -7.33 -6.94 -10.50
CA ARG A 255 -8.64 -6.27 -10.68
C ARG A 255 -8.83 -5.12 -9.70
N SER A 256 -8.28 -5.20 -8.49
CA SER A 256 -8.34 -4.06 -7.57
C SER A 256 -7.58 -2.86 -8.13
N VAL A 257 -6.41 -3.08 -8.73
CA VAL A 257 -5.60 -2.02 -9.37
C VAL A 257 -6.28 -1.43 -10.61
N ILE A 258 -6.93 -2.27 -11.44
CA ILE A 258 -7.70 -1.82 -12.62
C ILE A 258 -8.69 -0.73 -12.25
N TRP A 259 -9.32 -0.81 -11.08
CA TRP A 259 -10.29 0.17 -10.60
C TRP A 259 -9.71 1.24 -9.69
N GLY A 260 -8.60 0.93 -9.00
CA GLY A 260 -7.90 1.90 -8.17
C GLY A 260 -7.26 3.03 -8.97
N VAL A 261 -6.70 2.75 -10.14
CA VAL A 261 -6.07 3.78 -10.98
C VAL A 261 -7.07 4.82 -11.50
N PRO A 262 -8.21 4.43 -12.13
CA PRO A 262 -9.26 5.38 -12.47
C PRO A 262 -9.77 6.15 -11.27
N MET A 263 -9.97 5.50 -10.12
CA MET A 263 -10.40 6.18 -8.90
C MET A 263 -9.48 7.36 -8.57
N ILE A 264 -8.17 7.13 -8.53
CA ILE A 264 -7.17 8.16 -8.20
C ILE A 264 -7.10 9.25 -9.27
N VAL A 265 -7.04 8.86 -10.55
CA VAL A 265 -6.92 9.80 -11.67
C VAL A 265 -8.14 10.73 -11.70
N LEU A 266 -9.34 10.19 -11.55
CA LEU A 266 -10.57 10.96 -11.57
C LEU A 266 -10.69 11.91 -10.37
N THR A 267 -10.09 11.55 -9.22
CA THR A 267 -10.08 12.39 -8.01
C THR A 267 -8.86 13.30 -7.89
N SER A 268 -7.93 13.28 -8.83
CA SER A 268 -6.69 14.04 -8.72
C SER A 268 -6.88 15.54 -8.96
N SER A 269 -7.74 15.89 -9.90
CA SER A 269 -7.94 17.27 -10.36
C SER A 269 -9.23 17.38 -11.18
N SER A 270 -9.70 18.61 -11.41
CA SER A 270 -10.83 18.91 -12.29
C SER A 270 -10.42 19.15 -13.75
N ASP A 271 -9.14 19.47 -14.01
CA ASP A 271 -8.62 19.76 -15.35
C ASP A 271 -8.12 18.49 -16.07
N LEU A 272 -8.20 18.49 -17.40
CA LEU A 272 -7.81 17.36 -18.25
C LEU A 272 -6.29 17.10 -18.25
N VAL A 273 -5.47 18.15 -18.34
CA VAL A 273 -4.01 18.06 -18.43
C VAL A 273 -3.48 17.45 -17.15
N SER A 274 -3.90 18.00 -16.00
CA SER A 274 -3.49 17.48 -14.69
C SER A 274 -3.88 16.00 -14.48
N ARG A 275 -5.04 15.55 -15.00
CA ARG A 275 -5.42 14.13 -14.94
C ARG A 275 -4.54 13.25 -15.82
N ALA A 276 -4.15 13.74 -17.00
CA ALA A 276 -3.26 13.02 -17.90
C ALA A 276 -1.86 12.88 -17.30
N ASP A 277 -1.34 13.94 -16.67
CA ASP A 277 -0.05 13.94 -15.99
C ASP A 277 -0.03 12.91 -14.86
N VAL A 278 -1.05 12.90 -14.01
CA VAL A 278 -1.18 11.92 -12.91
C VAL A 278 -1.26 10.48 -13.46
N ALA A 279 -1.99 10.26 -14.56
CA ALA A 279 -2.09 8.94 -15.19
C ALA A 279 -0.75 8.48 -15.80
N ALA A 280 -0.01 9.37 -16.47
CA ALA A 280 1.31 9.09 -16.99
C ALA A 280 2.31 8.77 -15.88
N GLU A 281 2.27 9.56 -14.80
CA GLU A 281 3.09 9.33 -13.62
C GLU A 281 2.76 7.99 -12.94
N ARG A 282 1.49 7.55 -12.95
CA ARG A 282 1.13 6.20 -12.46
C ARG A 282 1.83 5.10 -13.26
N LEU A 283 1.95 5.25 -14.59
CA LEU A 283 2.68 4.31 -15.44
C LEU A 283 4.17 4.32 -15.09
N LEU A 284 4.77 5.51 -15.02
CA LEU A 284 6.20 5.69 -14.78
C LEU A 284 6.62 5.12 -13.42
N LEU A 285 5.98 5.55 -12.34
CA LEU A 285 6.34 5.14 -10.98
C LEU A 285 6.01 3.68 -10.71
N THR A 286 4.93 3.13 -11.30
CA THR A 286 4.64 1.70 -11.20
C THR A 286 5.67 0.87 -11.95
N GLY A 287 6.04 1.28 -13.16
CA GLY A 287 7.08 0.62 -13.95
C GLY A 287 8.41 0.59 -13.21
N ALA A 288 8.90 1.75 -12.77
CA ALA A 288 10.14 1.87 -12.03
C ALA A 288 10.11 1.09 -10.71
N GLY A 289 9.02 1.21 -9.93
CA GLY A 289 8.86 0.51 -8.66
C GLY A 289 8.84 -1.01 -8.82
N VAL A 290 8.18 -1.53 -9.88
CA VAL A 290 8.17 -2.97 -10.18
C VAL A 290 9.55 -3.46 -10.60
N VAL A 291 10.29 -2.71 -11.43
CA VAL A 291 11.67 -3.06 -11.80
C VAL A 291 12.54 -3.15 -10.54
N LEU A 292 12.47 -2.15 -9.68
CA LEU A 292 13.22 -2.14 -8.42
C LEU A 292 12.83 -3.33 -7.52
N ALA A 293 11.54 -3.63 -7.38
CA ALA A 293 11.05 -4.75 -6.58
C ALA A 293 11.57 -6.10 -7.11
N LEU A 294 11.60 -6.30 -8.44
CA LEU A 294 12.12 -7.51 -9.06
C LEU A 294 13.63 -7.67 -8.87
N LEU A 295 14.39 -6.58 -8.97
CA LEU A 295 15.83 -6.57 -8.69
C LEU A 295 16.12 -6.91 -7.23
N LEU A 296 15.38 -6.31 -6.30
CA LEU A 296 15.50 -6.59 -4.87
C LEU A 296 15.08 -8.00 -4.52
N ALA A 297 14.00 -8.53 -5.09
CA ALA A 297 13.60 -9.91 -4.89
C ALA A 297 14.68 -10.90 -5.34
N TRP A 298 15.29 -10.66 -6.51
CA TRP A 298 16.42 -11.45 -6.98
C TRP A 298 17.63 -11.37 -6.03
N ALA A 299 17.95 -10.16 -5.53
CA ALA A 299 19.05 -9.97 -4.59
C ALA A 299 18.77 -10.67 -3.25
N CYS A 300 17.53 -10.59 -2.77
CA CYS A 300 17.06 -11.26 -1.55
C CYS A 300 17.15 -12.79 -1.70
N ASP A 301 16.64 -13.35 -2.79
CA ASP A 301 16.71 -14.80 -3.06
C ASP A 301 18.18 -15.30 -3.03
N ARG A 302 19.11 -14.52 -3.60
CA ARG A 302 20.54 -14.82 -3.55
C ARG A 302 21.15 -14.68 -2.15
N ALA A 303 20.73 -13.70 -1.37
CA ALA A 303 21.20 -13.52 -0.01
C ALA A 303 20.70 -14.65 0.90
N VAL A 304 19.41 -15.01 0.82
CA VAL A 304 18.84 -16.14 1.56
C VAL A 304 19.59 -17.44 1.23
N ALA A 305 19.84 -17.72 -0.05
CA ALA A 305 20.59 -18.92 -0.46
C ALA A 305 22.01 -19.01 0.12
N ARG A 306 22.62 -17.88 0.49
CA ARG A 306 23.95 -17.84 1.14
C ARG A 306 23.88 -18.11 2.64
N PHE A 307 22.84 -17.61 3.32
CA PHE A 307 22.73 -17.67 4.78
C PHE A 307 21.87 -18.83 5.30
N ALA A 308 21.05 -19.42 4.43
CA ALA A 308 20.32 -20.65 4.69
C ALA A 308 20.78 -21.73 3.69
N PRO A 309 22.04 -22.22 3.78
CA PRO A 309 22.43 -23.39 2.99
C PRO A 309 21.46 -24.52 3.33
N SER A 310 20.88 -25.11 2.30
CA SER A 310 19.87 -26.15 2.35
C SER A 310 20.24 -27.19 3.41
N PHE A 311 19.35 -27.49 4.36
CA PHE A 311 19.38 -28.81 4.97
C PHE A 311 19.02 -29.81 3.86
N PRO A 312 19.91 -30.76 3.48
CA PRO A 312 19.50 -31.85 2.61
C PRO A 312 18.67 -32.81 3.47
N GLY A 313 17.35 -32.77 3.35
CA GLY A 313 16.48 -33.66 4.12
C GLY A 313 15.00 -33.34 4.03
N GLY A 314 14.43 -33.45 2.84
CA GLY A 314 12.97 -33.31 2.65
C GLY A 314 12.46 -33.93 1.35
N GLY A 315 13.19 -34.90 0.82
CA GLY A 315 12.83 -35.64 -0.38
C GLY A 315 13.33 -37.08 -0.24
N GLY A 316 12.49 -37.93 0.33
CA GLY A 316 12.76 -39.36 0.51
C GLY A 316 11.43 -40.09 0.67
N THR A 317 10.96 -40.64 -0.44
CA THR A 317 9.98 -41.72 -0.50
C THR A 317 10.33 -42.85 0.49
N MET A 318 9.37 -43.26 1.31
CA MET A 318 9.11 -44.65 1.71
C MET A 318 7.58 -44.76 1.85
N ALA A 319 6.86 -45.42 0.95
CA ALA A 319 6.71 -46.87 0.87
C ALA A 319 6.30 -47.46 2.23
N GLY A 320 5.01 -47.80 2.31
CA GLY A 320 4.29 -48.37 3.44
C GLY A 320 2.80 -48.36 3.10
#